data_AF-A0A3M1MV95-F1
#
_entry.id   AF-A0A3M1MV95-F1
#
_cell.length_a   1.000
_cell.length_b   1.000
_cell.length_c   1.000
_cell.angle_alpha   90.00
_cell.angle_beta   90.00
_cell.angle_gamma   90.00
#
_symmetry.space_group_name_H-M   'P 1'
#
loop_
_entity.id
_entity.type
_entity.pdbx_description
1 polymer ?
#
loop_
_entity_poly.entity_id
_entity_poly.type
_entity_poly.pdbx_seq_one_letter_code
_entity_poly.pdbx_strand_id
1 'polypeptide(L)'
;MLTKDQRNPEFASHLQAEIIASAISNYQCIEITRHSIFGCQLVIDGDLQISESDSIYGSAMVAPLLRHGATGRVAILGGGDGGVLWELIRSCERIGLPLEKAWQIDIDPEVLRLCRRYLPKLAGDVREHPRAEIVTGDAFAWIAGARDLDGVIYDLTMDPIRSGQSREAFMAETMAHIARALKPGGVFSMQCCGEGEGNADLARESGELLREIRAEAARHFTDIREQQVAVPSFLENWTFLSARKPER
;
A
#
# COMPACT_ATOMS: atom_id res chain seq x y z
N MET A 1 -19.33 -6.14 -11.75
CA MET A 1 -19.74 -6.42 -10.36
C MET A 1 -19.71 -7.93 -10.21
N LEU A 2 -18.61 -8.47 -9.71
CA LEU A 2 -18.47 -9.92 -9.52
C LEU A 2 -19.46 -10.35 -8.44
N THR A 3 -20.13 -11.47 -8.66
CA THR A 3 -21.19 -11.95 -7.76
C THR A 3 -20.57 -12.65 -6.54
N LYS A 4 -21.34 -12.73 -5.44
CA LYS A 4 -20.96 -13.39 -4.17
C LYS A 4 -20.41 -14.82 -4.30
N ASP A 5 -20.53 -15.47 -5.45
CA ASP A 5 -20.09 -16.85 -5.68
C ASP A 5 -18.77 -16.97 -6.46
N GLN A 6 -18.09 -15.85 -6.73
CA GLN A 6 -16.73 -15.81 -7.31
C GLN A 6 -15.66 -15.39 -6.29
N ARG A 7 -16.03 -15.22 -5.01
CA ARG A 7 -15.10 -15.03 -3.90
C ARG A 7 -14.20 -16.25 -3.80
N ASN A 8 -12.89 -16.08 -3.81
CA ASN A 8 -11.92 -17.16 -3.69
C ASN A 8 -12.16 -17.92 -2.37
N PRO A 9 -12.80 -19.11 -2.38
CA PRO A 9 -13.12 -19.84 -1.16
C PRO A 9 -11.85 -20.43 -0.52
N GLU A 10 -10.74 -20.47 -1.26
CA GLU A 10 -9.51 -21.12 -0.83
C GLU A 10 -8.76 -20.31 0.24
N PHE A 11 -8.74 -18.97 0.16
CA PHE A 11 -7.97 -18.15 1.12
C PHE A 11 -8.50 -18.21 2.56
N ALA A 12 -9.83 -18.10 2.77
CA ALA A 12 -10.42 -18.21 4.11
C ALA A 12 -10.32 -19.64 4.69
N SER A 13 -10.23 -20.66 3.83
CA SER A 13 -10.18 -22.06 4.25
C SER A 13 -8.77 -22.59 4.58
N HIS A 14 -7.71 -21.95 4.05
CA HIS A 14 -6.34 -22.45 4.22
C HIS A 14 -5.61 -21.98 5.47
N LEU A 15 -6.07 -20.93 6.16
CA LEU A 15 -5.29 -20.31 7.24
C LEU A 15 -5.78 -20.63 8.66
N GLN A 16 -6.84 -21.41 8.90
CA GLN A 16 -7.33 -21.68 10.29
C GLN A 16 -7.49 -20.38 11.12
N ALA A 17 -7.83 -19.26 10.47
CA ALA A 17 -7.91 -17.96 11.12
C ALA A 17 -9.35 -17.72 11.63
N GLU A 18 -9.48 -17.21 12.85
CA GLU A 18 -10.77 -16.88 13.44
C GLU A 18 -11.15 -15.44 13.13
N ILE A 19 -12.36 -15.18 12.61
CA ILE A 19 -12.88 -13.82 12.45
C ILE A 19 -13.20 -13.25 13.85
N ILE A 20 -12.48 -12.20 14.25
CA ILE A 20 -12.62 -11.55 15.56
C ILE A 20 -13.33 -10.19 15.49
N ALA A 21 -13.45 -9.60 14.29
CA ALA A 21 -14.30 -8.46 14.02
C ALA A 21 -14.71 -8.42 12.54
N SER A 22 -15.86 -7.84 12.24
CA SER A 22 -16.34 -7.63 10.88
C SER A 22 -17.14 -6.33 10.80
N ALA A 23 -17.07 -5.65 9.67
CA ALA A 23 -17.86 -4.48 9.31
C ALA A 23 -18.12 -4.46 7.81
N ILE A 24 -19.20 -3.82 7.39
CA ILE A 24 -19.45 -3.47 6.00
C ILE A 24 -19.54 -1.96 5.94
N SER A 25 -18.63 -1.34 5.19
CA SER A 25 -18.60 0.11 4.98
C SER A 25 -19.33 0.48 3.68
N ASN A 26 -19.28 1.76 3.31
CA ASN A 26 -19.74 2.22 2.00
C ASN A 26 -18.84 1.76 0.85
N TYR A 27 -17.67 1.19 1.15
CA TYR A 27 -16.64 0.84 0.18
C TYR A 27 -16.46 -0.66 0.04
N GLN A 28 -16.40 -1.39 1.16
CA GLN A 28 -15.95 -2.78 1.18
C GLN A 28 -16.45 -3.55 2.42
N CYS A 29 -16.36 -4.87 2.34
CA CYS A 29 -16.44 -5.76 3.50
C CYS A 29 -15.08 -5.82 4.18
N ILE A 30 -15.05 -5.56 5.48
CA ILE A 30 -13.82 -5.51 6.28
C ILE A 30 -13.91 -6.56 7.37
N GLU A 31 -12.93 -7.44 7.43
CA GLU A 31 -12.81 -8.44 8.48
C GLU A 31 -11.45 -8.32 9.14
N ILE A 32 -11.44 -8.51 10.47
CA ILE A 32 -10.22 -8.76 11.21
C ILE A 32 -10.24 -10.23 11.58
N THR A 33 -9.24 -10.96 11.13
CA THR A 33 -9.03 -12.36 11.50
C THR A 33 -7.84 -12.49 12.46
N ARG A 34 -7.74 -13.63 13.15
CA ARG A 34 -6.61 -13.98 14.00
C ARG A 34 -6.03 -15.31 13.54
N HIS A 35 -4.82 -15.25 13.00
CA HIS A 35 -4.00 -16.40 12.66
C HIS A 35 -3.12 -16.83 13.84
N SER A 36 -2.92 -18.13 14.01
CA SER A 36 -2.10 -18.68 15.09
C SER A 36 -0.61 -18.34 14.96
N ILE A 37 -0.12 -18.18 13.72
CA ILE A 37 1.30 -17.87 13.41
C ILE A 37 1.51 -16.39 13.07
N PHE A 38 0.59 -15.78 12.33
CA PHE A 38 0.79 -14.44 11.73
C PHE A 38 0.13 -13.31 12.55
N GLY A 39 -0.58 -13.68 13.62
CA GLY A 39 -1.28 -12.71 14.48
C GLY A 39 -2.58 -12.21 13.86
N CYS A 40 -2.99 -11.01 14.24
CA CYS A 40 -4.19 -10.40 13.67
C CYS A 40 -3.94 -9.99 12.20
N GLN A 41 -4.98 -10.08 11.39
CA GLN A 41 -4.89 -9.79 9.95
C GLN A 41 -6.06 -8.92 9.52
N LEU A 42 -5.80 -8.03 8.56
CA LEU A 42 -6.84 -7.28 7.85
C LEU A 42 -7.21 -8.05 6.59
N VAL A 43 -8.49 -8.36 6.44
CA VAL A 43 -9.06 -8.96 5.24
C VAL A 43 -10.10 -7.99 4.68
N ILE A 44 -10.01 -7.71 3.39
CA ILE A 44 -10.92 -6.81 2.67
C ILE A 44 -11.54 -7.59 1.52
N ASP A 45 -12.87 -7.62 1.46
CA ASP A 45 -13.65 -8.34 0.43
C ASP A 45 -13.28 -9.82 0.24
N GLY A 46 -12.67 -10.43 1.26
CA GLY A 46 -12.21 -11.82 1.26
C GLY A 46 -10.71 -11.99 0.99
N ASP A 47 -10.02 -10.92 0.59
CA ASP A 47 -8.59 -10.93 0.29
C ASP A 47 -7.77 -10.44 1.48
N LEU A 48 -6.73 -11.20 1.83
CA LEU A 48 -5.79 -10.83 2.88
C LEU A 48 -4.98 -9.60 2.45
N GLN A 49 -5.03 -8.54 3.23
CA GLN A 49 -4.35 -7.28 2.92
C GLN A 49 -3.03 -7.13 3.67
N ILE A 50 -3.00 -7.49 4.97
CA ILE A 50 -1.79 -7.43 5.80
C ILE A 50 -1.98 -8.25 7.08
N SER A 51 -0.90 -8.76 7.65
CA SER A 51 -0.85 -9.37 8.98
C SER A 51 0.10 -8.63 9.92
N GLU A 52 -0.11 -8.75 11.23
CA GLU A 52 0.79 -8.17 12.25
C GLU A 52 2.26 -8.60 12.11
N SER A 53 2.52 -9.77 11.50
CA SER A 53 3.86 -10.28 11.24
C SER A 53 4.59 -9.63 10.06
N ASP A 54 3.90 -8.88 9.20
CA ASP A 54 4.40 -8.52 7.87
C ASP A 54 5.23 -7.24 7.84
N SER A 55 6.10 -7.03 8.85
CA SER A 55 6.99 -5.86 8.90
C SER A 55 7.89 -5.72 7.66
N ILE A 56 8.11 -6.83 6.94
CA ILE A 56 8.90 -6.84 5.70
C ILE A 56 8.19 -6.09 4.56
N TYR A 57 6.86 -6.12 4.52
CA TYR A 57 6.05 -5.38 3.54
C TYR A 57 6.29 -3.87 3.69
N GLY A 58 6.10 -3.36 4.91
CA GLY A 58 6.38 -1.96 5.23
C GLY A 58 7.84 -1.58 4.96
N SER A 59 8.78 -2.47 5.29
CA SER A 59 10.22 -2.24 5.03
C SER A 59 10.50 -2.11 3.52
N ALA A 60 9.90 -2.96 2.69
CA ALA A 60 10.03 -2.90 1.24
C ALA A 60 9.48 -1.58 0.69
N MET A 61 8.31 -1.17 1.14
CA MET A 61 7.65 0.08 0.72
C MET A 61 8.48 1.33 1.06
N VAL A 62 9.11 1.34 2.24
CA VAL A 62 9.82 2.49 2.80
C VAL A 62 11.29 2.57 2.37
N ALA A 63 11.96 1.42 2.16
CA ALA A 63 13.40 1.37 1.87
C ALA A 63 13.88 2.26 0.71
N PRO A 64 13.16 2.41 -0.42
CA PRO A 64 13.55 3.31 -1.49
C PRO A 64 13.65 4.78 -1.04
N LEU A 65 12.70 5.26 -0.23
CA LEU A 65 12.70 6.64 0.26
C LEU A 65 13.89 6.87 1.21
N LEU A 66 14.15 5.93 2.12
CA LEU A 66 15.29 6.01 3.04
C LEU A 66 16.62 6.07 2.29
N ARG A 67 16.80 5.22 1.28
CA ARG A 67 18.03 5.11 0.48
C ARG A 67 18.40 6.45 -0.18
N HIS A 68 17.41 7.20 -0.61
CA HIS A 68 17.60 8.47 -1.30
C HIS A 68 17.41 9.70 -0.40
N GLY A 69 17.14 9.52 0.90
CA GLY A 69 16.85 10.63 1.82
C GLY A 69 15.56 11.38 1.48
N ALA A 70 14.65 10.76 0.75
CA ALA A 70 13.42 11.35 0.22
C ALA A 70 12.27 11.29 1.25
N THR A 71 12.54 11.70 2.49
CA THR A 71 11.68 11.47 3.65
C THR A 71 11.14 12.72 4.32
N GLY A 72 11.48 13.92 3.86
CA GLY A 72 11.05 15.17 4.50
C GLY A 72 9.52 15.28 4.58
N ARG A 73 8.86 15.35 3.43
CA ARG A 73 7.40 15.38 3.30
C ARG A 73 6.93 14.18 2.50
N VAL A 74 6.23 13.25 3.14
CA VAL A 74 5.83 11.97 2.54
C VAL A 74 4.32 11.80 2.54
N ALA A 75 3.76 11.38 1.42
CA ALA A 75 2.36 10.94 1.35
C ALA A 75 2.27 9.43 1.16
N ILE A 76 1.44 8.77 1.95
CA ILE A 76 1.07 7.37 1.84
C ILE A 76 -0.37 7.34 1.35
N LEU A 77 -0.57 6.90 0.11
CA LEU A 77 -1.88 6.74 -0.51
C LEU A 77 -2.38 5.36 -0.12
N GLY A 78 -3.43 5.26 0.70
CA GLY A 78 -3.89 4.03 1.33
C GLY A 78 -3.19 3.73 2.65
N GLY A 79 -2.88 2.45 2.88
CA GLY A 79 -2.21 1.98 4.09
C GLY A 79 -3.01 2.20 5.38
N GLY A 80 -4.34 2.09 5.33
CA GLY A 80 -5.24 2.28 6.48
C GLY A 80 -4.90 1.46 7.72
N ASP A 81 -4.19 0.35 7.57
CA ASP A 81 -3.64 -0.49 8.63
C ASP A 81 -2.55 0.21 9.46
N GLY A 82 -1.82 1.15 8.85
CA GLY A 82 -0.80 2.00 9.48
C GLY A 82 0.60 1.38 9.56
N GLY A 83 0.83 0.18 9.04
CA GLY A 83 2.12 -0.51 9.08
C GLY A 83 3.21 0.22 8.29
N VAL A 84 2.89 0.73 7.09
CA VAL A 84 3.82 1.52 6.28
C VAL A 84 4.19 2.84 6.98
N LEU A 85 3.21 3.53 7.55
CA LEU A 85 3.44 4.78 8.29
C LEU A 85 4.32 4.55 9.51
N TRP A 86 4.08 3.48 10.26
CA TRP A 86 4.89 3.07 11.40
C TRP A 86 6.33 2.79 10.98
N GLU A 87 6.53 2.00 9.93
CA GLU A 87 7.87 1.67 9.45
C GLU A 87 8.63 2.90 8.96
N LEU A 88 7.95 3.82 8.26
CA LEU A 88 8.53 5.09 7.81
C LEU A 88 9.07 5.91 8.99
N ILE A 89 8.22 6.21 9.97
CA ILE A 89 8.59 7.03 11.13
C ILE A 89 9.71 6.35 11.92
N ARG A 90 9.52 5.07 12.27
CA ARG A 90 10.48 4.29 13.05
C ARG A 90 11.85 4.23 12.36
N SER A 91 11.87 3.97 11.06
CA SER A 91 13.14 3.88 10.33
C SER A 91 13.82 5.23 10.18
N CYS A 92 13.09 6.32 9.90
CA CYS A 92 13.66 7.67 9.87
C CYS A 92 14.31 8.04 11.21
N GLU A 93 13.64 7.79 12.34
CA GLU A 93 14.18 8.07 13.67
C GLU A 93 15.41 7.21 13.98
N ARG A 94 15.35 5.91 13.66
CA ARG A 94 16.44 4.96 13.91
C ARG A 94 17.74 5.33 13.18
N ILE A 95 17.65 5.84 11.95
CA ILE A 95 18.84 6.18 11.14
C ILE A 95 19.10 7.69 11.01
N GLY A 96 18.34 8.51 11.74
CA GLY A 96 18.55 9.96 11.80
C GLY A 96 18.19 10.72 10.52
N LEU A 97 17.24 10.23 9.71
CA LEU A 97 16.74 10.95 8.54
C LEU A 97 15.65 11.96 8.94
N PRO A 98 15.61 13.13 8.27
CA PRO A 98 14.56 14.11 8.53
C PRO A 98 13.21 13.58 8.05
N LEU A 99 12.21 13.73 8.91
CA LEU A 99 10.80 13.58 8.58
C LEU A 99 10.10 14.81 9.17
N GLU A 100 9.62 15.69 8.30
CA GLU A 100 8.83 16.87 8.67
C GLU A 100 7.37 16.46 8.87
N LYS A 101 6.82 15.75 7.89
CA LYS A 101 5.40 15.38 7.86
C LYS A 101 5.16 14.12 7.02
N ALA A 102 4.35 13.22 7.53
CA ALA A 102 3.82 12.06 6.84
C ALA A 102 2.30 12.11 6.84
N TRP A 103 1.69 12.13 5.65
CA TRP A 103 0.25 11.96 5.49
C TRP A 103 -0.07 10.52 5.17
N GLN A 104 -1.05 9.93 5.84
CA GLN A 104 -1.67 8.66 5.45
C GLN A 104 -3.11 8.94 5.05
N ILE A 105 -3.45 8.65 3.81
CA ILE A 105 -4.73 9.01 3.21
C ILE A 105 -5.50 7.74 2.87
N ASP A 106 -6.55 7.45 3.63
CA ASP A 106 -7.40 6.28 3.41
C ASP A 106 -8.86 6.69 3.25
N ILE A 107 -9.56 6.06 2.31
CA ILE A 107 -10.94 6.39 1.98
C ILE A 107 -11.91 5.88 3.05
N ASP A 108 -11.55 4.82 3.77
CA ASP A 108 -12.47 4.07 4.60
C ASP A 108 -12.22 4.29 6.11
N PRO A 109 -13.08 5.07 6.80
CA PRO A 109 -12.93 5.28 8.24
C PRO A 109 -13.10 3.98 9.05
N GLU A 110 -13.80 2.97 8.54
CA GLU A 110 -13.97 1.70 9.25
C GLU A 110 -12.69 0.87 9.22
N VAL A 111 -11.91 0.92 8.14
CA VAL A 111 -10.57 0.32 8.08
C VAL A 111 -9.68 0.96 9.13
N LEU A 112 -9.61 2.30 9.17
CA LEU A 112 -8.82 3.04 10.16
C LEU A 112 -9.22 2.68 11.61
N ARG A 113 -10.53 2.61 11.88
CA ARG A 113 -11.07 2.30 13.20
C ARG A 113 -10.76 0.87 13.64
N LEU A 114 -10.97 -0.10 12.76
CA LEU A 114 -10.71 -1.52 13.06
C LEU A 114 -9.22 -1.79 13.20
N CYS A 115 -8.39 -1.30 12.29
CA CYS A 115 -6.94 -1.51 12.36
C CYS A 115 -6.33 -0.88 13.61
N ARG A 116 -6.76 0.34 13.99
CA ARG A 116 -6.31 0.96 15.25
C ARG A 116 -6.64 0.09 16.47
N ARG A 117 -7.78 -0.60 16.47
CA ARG A 117 -8.21 -1.44 17.59
C ARG A 117 -7.54 -2.80 17.61
N TYR A 118 -7.31 -3.42 16.45
CA TYR A 118 -6.96 -4.83 16.35
C TYR A 118 -5.58 -5.13 15.77
N LEU A 119 -4.88 -4.15 15.19
CA LEU A 119 -3.51 -4.28 14.68
C LEU A 119 -2.48 -3.41 15.44
N PRO A 120 -2.53 -3.28 16.78
CA PRO A 120 -1.57 -2.44 17.50
C PRO A 120 -0.14 -2.97 17.43
N LYS A 121 0.08 -4.26 17.15
CA LYS A 121 1.44 -4.78 16.96
C LYS A 121 2.07 -4.35 15.64
N LEU A 122 1.23 -4.09 14.62
CA LEU A 122 1.68 -3.65 13.31
C LEU A 122 2.02 -2.16 13.31
N ALA A 123 1.11 -1.33 13.83
CA ALA A 123 1.17 0.12 13.67
C ALA A 123 1.36 0.89 14.99
N GLY A 124 1.29 0.24 16.15
CA GLY A 124 1.37 0.90 17.45
C GLY A 124 0.42 2.11 17.57
N ASP A 125 0.91 3.15 18.23
CA ASP A 125 0.25 4.46 18.35
C ASP A 125 0.79 5.45 17.29
N VAL A 126 1.13 4.97 16.08
CA VAL A 126 1.73 5.83 15.04
C VAL A 126 0.83 6.99 14.62
N ARG A 127 -0.49 6.82 14.77
CA ARG A 127 -1.49 7.81 14.36
C ARG A 127 -1.48 9.04 15.27
N GLU A 128 -0.96 8.88 16.48
CA GLU A 128 -0.77 9.92 17.48
C GLU A 128 0.59 10.61 17.35
N HIS A 129 1.47 10.12 16.47
CA HIS A 129 2.79 10.67 16.29
C HIS A 129 2.71 12.12 15.77
N PRO A 130 3.47 13.09 16.31
CA PRO A 130 3.36 14.50 15.93
C PRO A 130 3.68 14.78 14.45
N ARG A 131 4.41 13.87 13.80
CA ARG A 131 4.73 13.95 12.36
C ARG A 131 3.70 13.24 11.47
N ALA A 132 2.77 12.48 12.05
CA ALA A 132 1.71 11.80 11.31
C ALA A 132 0.49 12.71 11.12
N GLU A 133 -0.19 12.56 9.99
CA GLU A 133 -1.51 13.14 9.75
C GLU A 133 -2.37 12.12 9.00
N ILE A 134 -3.46 11.71 9.65
CA ILE A 134 -4.41 10.76 9.06
C ILE A 134 -5.49 11.57 8.37
N VAL A 135 -5.63 11.38 7.06
CA VAL A 135 -6.66 12.02 6.25
C VAL A 135 -7.66 10.95 5.83
N THR A 136 -8.89 11.04 6.32
CA THR A 136 -9.98 10.20 5.81
C THR A 136 -10.53 10.84 4.55
N GLY A 137 -10.29 10.22 3.39
CA GLY A 137 -10.75 10.72 2.11
C GLY A 137 -10.09 10.05 0.90
N ASP A 138 -10.47 10.50 -0.28
CA ASP A 138 -9.98 9.96 -1.54
C ASP A 138 -8.51 10.35 -1.78
N ALA A 139 -7.62 9.36 -1.76
CA ALA A 139 -6.19 9.52 -1.99
C ALA A 139 -5.86 10.07 -3.38
N PHE A 140 -6.65 9.75 -4.41
CA PHE A 140 -6.47 10.27 -5.77
C PHE A 140 -6.81 11.76 -5.84
N ALA A 141 -7.91 12.16 -5.20
CA ALA A 141 -8.27 13.57 -5.10
C ALA A 141 -7.22 14.35 -4.29
N TRP A 142 -6.71 13.77 -3.22
CA TRP A 142 -5.69 14.38 -2.37
C TRP A 142 -4.37 14.58 -3.13
N ILE A 143 -3.84 13.54 -3.78
CA ILE A 143 -2.56 13.62 -4.52
C ILE A 143 -2.66 14.55 -5.74
N ALA A 144 -3.85 14.70 -6.34
CA ALA A 144 -4.07 15.68 -7.40
C ALA A 144 -3.78 17.12 -6.91
N GLY A 145 -4.18 17.45 -5.68
CA GLY A 145 -3.94 18.76 -5.06
C GLY A 145 -2.53 18.93 -4.49
N ALA A 146 -1.87 17.85 -4.10
CA ALA A 146 -0.61 17.88 -3.37
C ALA A 146 0.58 18.39 -4.21
N ARG A 147 1.53 19.07 -3.56
CA ARG A 147 2.78 19.59 -4.14
C ARG A 147 3.90 19.50 -3.11
N ASP A 148 5.13 19.63 -3.59
CA ASP A 148 6.35 19.72 -2.77
C ASP A 148 6.54 18.53 -1.82
N LEU A 149 6.25 17.32 -2.29
CA LEU A 149 6.55 16.08 -1.57
C LEU A 149 7.96 15.60 -1.91
N ASP A 150 8.67 15.11 -0.90
CA ASP A 150 9.96 14.43 -1.10
C ASP A 150 9.74 12.95 -1.49
N GLY A 151 8.70 12.32 -0.91
CA GLY A 151 8.36 10.94 -1.16
C GLY A 151 6.86 10.69 -1.31
N VAL A 152 6.50 9.70 -2.14
CA VAL A 152 5.13 9.16 -2.22
C VAL A 152 5.21 7.64 -2.14
N ILE A 153 4.40 7.05 -1.28
CA ILE A 153 4.18 5.61 -1.18
C ILE A 153 2.75 5.32 -1.62
N TYR A 154 2.58 4.47 -2.63
CA TYR A 154 1.28 4.02 -3.11
C TYR A 154 0.98 2.62 -2.57
N ASP A 155 0.04 2.58 -1.65
CA ASP A 155 -0.38 1.41 -0.88
C ASP A 155 -1.90 1.20 -1.02
N LEU A 156 -2.35 1.23 -2.27
CA LEU A 156 -3.73 0.97 -2.68
C LEU A 156 -3.79 -0.30 -3.50
N THR A 157 -4.95 -0.94 -3.52
CA THR A 157 -5.22 -2.05 -4.44
C THR A 157 -5.20 -1.56 -5.90
N MET A 158 -4.95 -2.48 -6.83
CA MET A 158 -4.85 -2.17 -8.27
C MET A 158 -6.20 -2.04 -8.97
N ASP A 159 -7.29 -2.38 -8.27
CA ASP A 159 -8.64 -2.26 -8.78
C ASP A 159 -9.23 -0.88 -8.43
N PRO A 160 -9.55 -0.04 -9.43
CA PRO A 160 -10.11 1.27 -9.16
C PRO A 160 -11.51 1.12 -8.54
N ILE A 161 -11.71 1.78 -7.39
CA ILE A 161 -13.05 1.91 -6.76
C ILE A 161 -14.02 2.69 -7.68
N ARG A 162 -13.51 3.46 -8.63
CA ARG A 162 -14.29 4.33 -9.51
C ARG A 162 -14.87 3.56 -10.70
N SER A 163 -16.19 3.43 -10.74
CA SER A 163 -16.93 2.84 -11.86
C SER A 163 -16.71 3.64 -13.16
N GLY A 164 -16.40 2.95 -14.25
CA GLY A 164 -16.35 3.53 -15.61
C GLY A 164 -14.98 4.07 -16.05
N GLN A 165 -13.92 3.91 -15.24
CA GLN A 165 -12.53 4.16 -15.63
C GLN A 165 -11.81 2.83 -15.81
N SER A 166 -11.02 2.68 -16.87
CA SER A 166 -10.17 1.50 -17.03
C SER A 166 -8.97 1.57 -16.08
N ARG A 167 -8.39 0.42 -15.74
CA ARG A 167 -7.20 0.33 -14.88
C ARG A 167 -6.03 1.14 -15.44
N GLU A 168 -5.84 1.09 -16.75
CA GLU A 168 -4.77 1.79 -17.45
C GLU A 168 -4.94 3.32 -17.35
N ALA A 169 -6.17 3.81 -17.58
CA ALA A 169 -6.46 5.24 -17.46
C ALA A 169 -6.28 5.74 -16.02
N PHE A 170 -6.69 4.93 -15.06
CA PHE A 170 -6.53 5.21 -13.63
C PHE A 170 -5.04 5.24 -13.23
N MET A 171 -4.25 4.25 -13.66
CA MET A 171 -2.81 4.20 -13.38
C MET A 171 -2.08 5.40 -14.00
N ALA A 172 -2.40 5.75 -15.25
CA ALA A 172 -1.79 6.88 -15.94
C ALA A 172 -2.07 8.22 -15.24
N GLU A 173 -3.33 8.47 -14.87
CA GLU A 173 -3.71 9.69 -14.15
C GLU A 173 -3.03 9.75 -12.77
N THR A 174 -2.98 8.62 -12.07
CA THR A 174 -2.33 8.48 -10.76
C THR A 174 -0.84 8.78 -10.85
N MET A 175 -0.11 8.14 -11.76
CA MET A 175 1.33 8.35 -11.90
C MET A 175 1.64 9.79 -12.32
N ALA A 176 0.83 10.40 -13.18
CA ALA A 176 0.95 11.82 -13.52
C ALA A 176 0.74 12.73 -12.29
N HIS A 177 -0.24 12.44 -11.44
CA HIS A 177 -0.48 13.18 -10.21
C HIS A 177 0.68 13.03 -9.20
N ILE A 178 1.18 11.81 -9.01
CA ILE A 178 2.35 11.54 -8.15
C ILE A 178 3.57 12.31 -8.67
N ALA A 179 3.84 12.23 -9.98
CA ALA A 179 4.96 12.95 -10.59
C ALA A 179 4.82 14.47 -10.41
N ARG A 180 3.61 15.01 -10.51
CA ARG A 180 3.37 16.45 -10.26
C ARG A 180 3.57 16.82 -8.79
N ALA A 181 3.17 15.96 -7.86
CA ALA A 181 3.24 16.23 -6.43
C ALA A 181 4.67 16.18 -5.87
N LEU A 182 5.53 15.33 -6.44
CA LEU A 182 6.92 15.18 -6.03
C LEU A 182 7.78 16.39 -6.43
N LYS A 183 8.77 16.75 -5.59
CA LYS A 183 9.86 17.66 -5.96
C LYS A 183 10.79 17.01 -6.97
N PRO A 184 11.54 17.78 -7.77
CA PRO A 184 12.65 17.23 -8.57
C PRO A 184 13.57 16.37 -7.69
N GLY A 185 13.90 15.16 -8.16
CA GLY A 185 14.70 14.19 -7.40
C GLY A 185 13.95 13.37 -6.34
N GLY A 186 12.66 13.66 -6.11
CA GLY A 186 11.79 12.93 -5.18
C GLY A 186 11.55 11.48 -5.58
N VAL A 187 11.10 10.66 -4.62
CA VAL A 187 10.98 9.21 -4.80
C VAL A 187 9.53 8.75 -4.73
N PHE A 188 9.18 7.88 -5.66
CA PHE A 188 7.95 7.11 -5.66
C PHE A 188 8.25 5.65 -5.30
N SER A 189 7.41 5.05 -4.46
CA SER A 189 7.41 3.61 -4.16
C SER A 189 5.98 3.10 -4.20
N MET A 190 5.76 1.89 -4.70
CA MET A 190 4.45 1.26 -4.76
C MET A 190 4.52 -0.24 -4.57
N GLN A 191 3.48 -0.78 -3.95
CA GLN A 191 3.14 -2.19 -4.08
C GLN A 191 2.60 -2.45 -5.49
N CYS A 192 2.88 -3.61 -6.08
CA CYS A 192 2.38 -3.96 -7.42
C CYS A 192 1.42 -5.16 -7.38
N CYS A 193 1.97 -6.35 -7.14
CA CYS A 193 1.22 -7.61 -7.14
C CYS A 193 2.08 -8.77 -6.61
N GLY A 194 1.41 -9.85 -6.24
CA GLY A 194 2.02 -11.16 -6.02
C GLY A 194 2.57 -11.79 -7.30
N GLU A 195 3.43 -12.79 -7.18
CA GLU A 195 3.98 -13.54 -8.32
C GLU A 195 3.01 -14.58 -8.89
N GLY A 196 1.90 -14.87 -8.19
CA GLY A 196 0.96 -15.91 -8.60
C GLY A 196 1.55 -17.31 -8.40
N GLU A 197 2.27 -17.51 -7.29
CA GLU A 197 2.93 -18.78 -7.00
C GLU A 197 1.92 -19.94 -7.01
N GLY A 198 2.26 -20.99 -7.77
CA GLY A 198 1.39 -22.16 -7.91
C GLY A 198 0.20 -21.99 -8.86
N ASN A 199 -0.01 -20.81 -9.47
CA ASN A 199 -1.09 -20.56 -10.42
C ASN A 199 -0.59 -19.83 -11.69
N ALA A 200 -0.51 -20.56 -12.81
CA ALA A 200 0.04 -20.05 -14.06
C ALA A 200 -0.78 -18.91 -14.70
N ASP A 201 -2.07 -18.82 -14.42
CA ASP A 201 -2.91 -17.74 -14.94
C ASP A 201 -2.70 -16.45 -14.13
N LEU A 202 -2.67 -16.55 -12.79
CA LEU A 202 -2.31 -15.42 -11.93
C LEU A 202 -0.89 -14.91 -12.22
N ALA A 203 0.08 -15.81 -12.42
CA ALA A 203 1.44 -15.42 -12.78
C ALA A 203 1.50 -14.65 -14.12
N ARG A 204 0.65 -15.02 -15.09
CA ARG A 204 0.55 -14.30 -16.36
C ARG A 204 -0.06 -12.92 -16.18
N GLU A 205 -1.14 -12.83 -15.42
CA GLU A 205 -1.84 -11.56 -15.11
C GLU A 205 -0.92 -10.60 -14.35
N SER A 206 -0.19 -11.07 -13.34
CA SER A 206 0.83 -10.30 -12.62
C SER A 206 1.94 -9.81 -13.57
N GLY A 207 2.40 -10.66 -14.48
CA GLY A 207 3.39 -10.28 -15.49
C GLY A 207 2.90 -9.23 -16.50
N GLU A 208 1.61 -9.24 -16.84
CA GLU A 208 0.95 -8.22 -17.66
C GLU A 208 0.83 -6.90 -16.91
N LEU A 209 0.29 -6.93 -15.69
CA LEU A 209 0.16 -5.78 -14.82
C LEU A 209 1.51 -5.09 -14.57
N LEU A 210 2.55 -5.85 -14.24
CA LEU A 210 3.89 -5.29 -14.05
C LEU A 210 4.44 -4.61 -15.31
N ARG A 211 4.15 -5.14 -16.51
CA ARG A 211 4.54 -4.48 -17.77
C ARG A 211 3.82 -3.15 -17.95
N GLU A 212 2.53 -3.09 -17.63
CA GLU A 212 1.73 -1.86 -17.68
C GLU A 212 2.27 -0.81 -16.69
N ILE A 213 2.51 -1.20 -15.44
CA ILE A 213 3.06 -0.33 -14.39
C ILE A 213 4.42 0.22 -14.80
N ARG A 214 5.34 -0.63 -15.29
CA ARG A 214 6.67 -0.19 -15.77
C ARG A 214 6.55 0.81 -16.92
N ALA A 215 5.70 0.51 -17.90
CA ALA A 215 5.53 1.36 -19.08
C ALA A 215 5.00 2.74 -18.71
N GLU A 216 4.03 2.80 -17.79
CA GLU A 216 3.46 4.07 -17.34
C GLU A 216 4.45 4.85 -16.44
N ALA A 217 5.16 4.16 -15.54
CA ALA A 217 6.16 4.79 -14.67
C ALA A 217 7.28 5.43 -15.51
N ALA A 218 7.70 4.78 -16.60
CA ALA A 218 8.75 5.27 -17.50
C ALA A 218 8.40 6.58 -18.23
N ARG A 219 7.12 6.99 -18.24
CA ARG A 219 6.69 8.26 -18.85
C ARG A 219 7.01 9.46 -17.98
N HIS A 220 7.15 9.25 -16.68
CA HIS A 220 7.26 10.33 -15.69
C HIS A 220 8.51 10.24 -14.81
N PHE A 221 9.09 9.04 -14.68
CA PHE A 221 10.15 8.74 -13.74
C PHE A 221 11.38 8.11 -14.40
N THR A 222 12.50 8.16 -13.68
CA THR A 222 13.76 7.52 -14.03
C THR A 222 14.22 6.61 -12.87
N ASP A 223 15.30 5.84 -13.08
CA ASP A 223 15.83 4.89 -12.08
C ASP A 223 14.74 3.95 -11.52
N ILE A 224 13.95 3.37 -12.42
CA ILE A 224 12.91 2.41 -12.07
C ILE A 224 13.58 1.14 -11.55
N ARG A 225 13.19 0.73 -10.36
CA ARG A 225 13.71 -0.46 -9.66
C ARG A 225 12.56 -1.29 -9.15
N GLU A 226 12.71 -2.59 -9.32
CA GLU A 226 11.82 -3.57 -8.74
C GLU A 226 12.53 -4.35 -7.66
N GLN A 227 11.77 -4.74 -6.66
CA GLN A 227 12.20 -5.64 -5.61
C GLN A 227 11.10 -6.65 -5.37
N GLN A 228 11.53 -7.88 -5.15
CA GLN A 228 10.66 -8.98 -4.78
C GLN A 228 10.98 -9.36 -3.36
N VAL A 229 9.94 -9.54 -2.57
CA VAL A 229 10.05 -9.83 -1.14
C VAL A 229 9.05 -10.90 -0.80
N ALA A 230 9.51 -12.00 -0.22
CA ALA A 230 8.62 -13.00 0.36
C ALA A 230 7.83 -12.37 1.51
N VAL A 231 6.51 -12.30 1.37
CA VAL A 231 5.60 -11.85 2.44
C VAL A 231 5.00 -13.09 3.08
N PRO A 232 5.44 -13.48 4.29
CA PRO A 232 5.12 -14.79 4.85
C PRO A 232 3.63 -15.07 4.97
N SER A 233 2.82 -14.07 5.32
CA SER A 233 1.37 -14.26 5.47
C SER A 233 0.64 -14.42 4.14
N PHE A 234 1.19 -13.87 3.04
CA PHE A 234 0.64 -14.02 1.69
C PHE A 234 1.04 -15.36 1.07
N LEU A 235 2.04 -16.04 1.65
CA LEU A 235 2.60 -17.29 1.16
C LEU A 235 3.18 -17.18 -0.26
N GLU A 236 3.61 -15.99 -0.65
CA GLU A 236 4.23 -15.73 -1.95
C GLU A 236 5.21 -14.55 -1.90
N ASN A 237 6.05 -14.45 -2.92
CA ASN A 237 6.77 -13.22 -3.22
C ASN A 237 5.81 -12.12 -3.68
N TRP A 238 5.98 -10.93 -3.11
CA TRP A 238 5.32 -9.71 -3.54
C TRP A 238 6.29 -8.79 -4.26
N THR A 239 5.86 -8.22 -5.38
CA THR A 239 6.66 -7.27 -6.16
C THR A 239 6.31 -5.83 -5.76
N PHE A 240 7.35 -5.04 -5.56
CA PHE A 240 7.27 -3.61 -5.33
C PHE A 240 8.09 -2.87 -6.39
N LEU A 241 7.63 -1.71 -6.81
CA LEU A 241 8.34 -0.84 -7.74
C LEU A 241 8.65 0.49 -7.07
N SER A 242 9.85 1.01 -7.33
CA SER A 242 10.23 2.37 -6.97
C SER A 242 10.84 3.09 -8.15
N ALA A 243 10.71 4.40 -8.18
CA ALA A 243 11.24 5.25 -9.23
C ALA A 243 11.53 6.66 -8.71
N ARG A 244 12.34 7.43 -9.45
CA ARG A 244 12.72 8.80 -9.10
C ARG A 244 12.15 9.81 -10.07
N LYS A 245 11.66 10.94 -9.55
CA LYS A 245 11.32 12.08 -10.38
C LYS A 245 12.61 12.70 -10.93
N PRO A 246 12.70 12.97 -12.24
CA PRO A 246 13.85 13.67 -12.82
C PRO A 246 14.16 14.99 -12.09
N GLU A 247 15.44 15.35 -12.02
CA GLU A 247 15.89 16.61 -11.40
C GLU A 247 15.66 17.85 -12.30
N ARG A 248 15.28 17.63 -13.57
CA ARG A 248 15.06 18.67 -14.59
C ARG A 248 13.76 18.42 -15.33
#